data_AF-A0A0Q7TAZ3-F1
#
_entry.id   AF-A0A0Q7TAZ3-F1
#
_cell.length_a   1.000
_cell.length_b   1.000
_cell.length_c   1.000
_cell.angle_alpha   90.00
_cell.angle_beta   90.00
_cell.angle_gamma   90.00
#
_symmetry.space_group_name_H-M   'P 1'
#
loop_
_entity.id
_entity.type
_entity.pdbx_description
1 polymer ?
#
loop_
_entity_poly.entity_id
_entity_poly.type
_entity_poly.pdbx_seq_one_letter_code
_entity_poly.pdbx_strand_id
1 'polypeptide(L)'
;MGAVFGLALGLLVQDAAERPPRPSDDAMLAQLLAGRSGARVVSISFRETPLGGGRVACGLIDMDGTIEPFALFAAWQPTRPPVVLQEGVTPPPPEPAGWHLSDVAPKPADQNSDGVIDPAERDINTLRRKLALATCKEITPPPGVHWATELERAPQQ
;
A
#
# COMPACT_ATOMS: atom_id res chain seq x y z
N MET A 1 -31.91 -48.19 32.57
CA MET A 1 -30.47 -47.91 32.85
C MET A 1 -29.71 -48.40 31.62
N GLY A 2 -29.41 -47.57 30.62
CA GLY A 2 -28.42 -46.47 30.60
C GLY A 2 -27.17 -47.00 29.85
N ALA A 3 -26.57 -46.38 28.83
CA ALA A 3 -26.64 -45.04 28.28
C ALA A 3 -26.25 -45.06 26.78
N VAL A 4 -26.80 -44.13 25.99
CA VAL A 4 -26.42 -43.87 24.60
C VAL A 4 -25.24 -42.90 24.62
N PHE A 5 -24.09 -43.32 24.09
CA PHE A 5 -22.94 -42.43 23.85
C PHE A 5 -23.18 -41.63 22.57
N GLY A 6 -23.70 -40.41 22.73
CA GLY A 6 -23.72 -39.42 21.67
C GLY A 6 -22.33 -38.86 21.43
N LEU A 7 -21.70 -39.25 20.31
CA LEU A 7 -20.54 -38.57 19.76
C LEU A 7 -21.00 -37.22 19.21
N ALA A 8 -20.94 -36.18 20.05
CA ALA A 8 -21.07 -34.81 19.61
C ALA A 8 -19.81 -34.45 18.80
N LEU A 9 -19.97 -34.44 17.47
CA LEU A 9 -19.00 -33.91 16.53
C LEU A 9 -18.94 -32.39 16.75
N GLY A 10 -18.03 -31.94 17.61
CA GLY A 10 -17.76 -30.52 17.81
C GLY A 10 -17.13 -29.95 16.54
N LEU A 11 -17.96 -29.34 15.68
CA LEU A 11 -17.48 -28.38 14.69
C LEU A 11 -16.78 -27.26 15.46
N LEU A 12 -15.44 -27.25 15.41
CA LEU A 12 -14.65 -26.05 15.66
C LEU A 12 -14.96 -25.07 14.52
N VAL A 13 -16.07 -24.35 14.65
CA VAL A 13 -16.19 -23.04 14.04
C VAL A 13 -15.10 -22.22 14.73
N GLN A 14 -13.93 -22.13 14.11
CA GLN A 14 -13.03 -21.03 14.42
C GLN A 14 -13.84 -19.79 14.10
N ASP A 15 -14.37 -19.13 15.14
CA ASP A 15 -14.87 -17.76 15.01
C ASP A 15 -13.76 -17.00 14.30
N ALA A 16 -14.00 -16.66 13.03
CA ALA A 16 -13.23 -15.65 12.35
C ALA A 16 -13.51 -14.38 13.15
N ALA A 17 -12.67 -14.12 14.16
CA ALA A 17 -12.81 -12.97 15.05
C ALA A 17 -13.23 -11.77 14.21
N GLU A 18 -14.39 -11.20 14.53
CA GLU A 18 -15.04 -10.20 13.70
C GLU A 18 -14.02 -9.10 13.42
N ARG A 19 -13.70 -8.92 12.12
CA ARG A 19 -12.63 -8.01 11.72
C ARG A 19 -13.03 -6.60 12.17
N PRO A 20 -12.13 -5.82 12.79
CA PRO A 20 -12.42 -4.44 13.10
C PRO A 20 -12.81 -3.68 11.82
N PRO A 21 -13.56 -2.57 11.93
CA PRO A 21 -13.90 -1.76 10.79
C PRO A 21 -12.67 -1.38 9.98
N ARG A 22 -12.80 -1.42 8.64
CA ARG A 22 -11.76 -0.97 7.74
C ARG A 22 -11.46 0.52 8.00
N PRO A 23 -10.19 0.97 7.90
CA PRO A 23 -9.86 2.38 7.91
C PRO A 23 -10.71 3.18 6.91
N SER A 24 -11.10 4.38 7.29
CA SER A 24 -11.89 5.27 6.44
C SER A 24 -11.07 5.78 5.24
N ASP A 25 -11.78 6.28 4.23
CA ASP A 25 -11.17 6.91 3.07
C ASP A 25 -10.32 8.13 3.48
N ASP A 26 -10.76 8.89 4.49
CA ASP A 26 -9.99 9.99 5.08
C ASP A 26 -8.70 9.51 5.77
N ALA A 27 -8.73 8.37 6.45
CA ALA A 27 -7.53 7.80 7.06
C ALA A 27 -6.52 7.34 5.99
N MET A 28 -7.00 6.78 4.87
CA MET A 28 -6.16 6.44 3.72
C MET A 28 -5.53 7.71 3.10
N LEU A 29 -6.32 8.77 2.95
CA LEU A 29 -5.83 10.05 2.43
C LEU A 29 -4.83 10.72 3.38
N ALA A 30 -5.06 10.65 4.69
CA ALA A 30 -4.12 11.13 5.69
C ALA A 30 -2.77 10.41 5.59
N GLN A 31 -2.77 9.09 5.34
CA GLN A 31 -1.56 8.31 5.07
C GLN A 31 -0.83 8.78 3.81
N LEU A 32 -1.57 9.09 2.72
CA LEU A 32 -0.96 9.64 1.50
C LEU A 32 -0.27 10.99 1.75
N LEU A 33 -0.93 11.86 2.52
CA LEU A 33 -0.42 13.20 2.79
C LEU A 33 0.68 13.21 3.86
N ALA A 34 0.78 12.14 4.66
CA ALA A 34 1.86 11.94 5.61
C ALA A 34 3.22 11.85 4.86
N GLY A 35 4.06 12.86 5.07
CA GLY A 35 5.37 12.98 4.40
C GLY A 35 5.32 13.64 3.02
N ARG A 36 4.20 14.29 2.65
CA ARG A 36 4.04 15.10 1.44
C ARG A 36 3.49 16.47 1.79
N SER A 37 4.26 17.24 2.56
CA SER A 37 3.86 18.58 3.02
C SER A 37 3.51 19.48 1.82
N GLY A 38 2.37 20.16 1.89
CA GLY A 38 1.89 21.05 0.82
C GLY A 38 1.22 20.33 -0.36
N ALA A 39 1.23 18.99 -0.40
CA ALA A 39 0.61 18.25 -1.48
C ALA A 39 -0.93 18.32 -1.43
N ARG A 40 -1.57 18.31 -2.60
CA ARG A 40 -3.02 18.39 -2.74
C ARG A 40 -3.55 17.29 -3.65
N VAL A 41 -4.59 16.59 -3.22
CA VAL A 41 -5.28 15.64 -4.09
C VAL A 41 -6.03 16.40 -5.19
N VAL A 42 -5.75 16.07 -6.45
CA VAL A 42 -6.37 16.65 -7.65
C VAL A 42 -7.61 15.87 -8.03
N SER A 43 -7.52 14.55 -8.03
CA SER A 43 -8.63 13.64 -8.30
C SER A 43 -8.46 12.36 -7.52
N ILE A 44 -9.58 11.71 -7.19
CA ILE A 44 -9.58 10.42 -6.50
C ILE A 44 -10.84 9.65 -6.83
N SER A 45 -10.69 8.34 -6.97
CA SER A 45 -11.78 7.38 -7.00
C SER A 45 -11.46 6.23 -6.05
N PHE A 46 -12.49 5.66 -5.44
CA PHE A 46 -12.36 4.52 -4.55
C PHE A 46 -13.11 3.31 -5.11
N ARG A 47 -12.53 2.13 -4.93
CA ARG A 47 -13.16 0.86 -5.25
C ARG A 47 -12.86 -0.19 -4.19
N GLU A 48 -13.82 -1.07 -3.97
CA GLU A 48 -13.60 -2.27 -3.17
C GLU A 48 -12.67 -3.24 -3.92
N THR A 49 -11.84 -3.93 -3.16
CA THR A 49 -10.97 -4.99 -3.70
C THR A 49 -11.70 -6.33 -3.73
N PRO A 50 -11.41 -7.21 -4.71
CA PRO A 50 -12.04 -8.52 -4.80
C PRO A 50 -11.73 -9.48 -3.63
N LEU A 51 -10.60 -9.28 -2.94
CA LEU A 51 -10.03 -10.24 -1.99
C LEU A 51 -10.22 -9.83 -0.52
N GLY A 52 -11.48 -9.80 -0.06
CA GLY A 52 -11.77 -9.77 1.38
C GLY A 52 -12.05 -8.40 1.97
N GLY A 53 -12.69 -7.49 1.22
CA GLY A 53 -13.23 -6.24 1.73
C GLY A 53 -12.21 -5.13 1.95
N GLY A 54 -11.01 -5.26 1.37
CA GLY A 54 -10.06 -4.16 1.29
C GLY A 54 -10.52 -3.07 0.31
N ARG A 55 -9.88 -1.91 0.33
CA ARG A 55 -10.21 -0.79 -0.55
C ARG A 55 -8.98 -0.26 -1.26
N VAL A 56 -9.17 0.17 -2.50
CA VAL A 56 -8.16 0.87 -3.29
C VAL A 56 -8.66 2.26 -3.61
N ALA A 57 -7.79 3.24 -3.46
CA ALA A 57 -7.98 4.56 -4.03
C ALA A 57 -6.99 4.79 -5.16
N CYS A 58 -7.46 5.37 -6.26
CA CYS A 58 -6.67 5.73 -7.42
C CYS A 58 -6.88 7.21 -7.72
N GLY A 59 -5.81 7.94 -8.02
CA GLY A 59 -5.96 9.36 -8.27
C GLY A 59 -4.70 10.10 -8.67
N LEU A 60 -4.83 11.41 -8.71
CA LEU A 60 -3.76 12.35 -9.02
C LEU A 60 -3.48 13.24 -7.81
N ILE A 61 -2.21 13.46 -7.53
CA ILE A 61 -1.73 14.36 -6.47
C ILE A 61 -0.85 15.43 -7.08
N ASP A 62 -1.04 16.67 -6.66
CA ASP A 62 -0.22 17.82 -6.99
C ASP A 62 0.80 18.01 -5.86
N MET A 63 2.08 17.98 -6.22
CA MET A 63 3.22 18.24 -5.34
C MET A 63 4.03 19.37 -5.96
N ASP A 64 3.89 20.57 -5.40
CA ASP A 64 4.59 21.78 -5.83
C ASP A 64 4.48 22.05 -7.35
N GLY A 65 3.28 21.88 -7.90
CA GLY A 65 2.98 22.09 -9.33
C GLY A 65 3.29 20.89 -10.21
N THR A 66 3.81 19.79 -9.65
CA THR A 66 4.02 18.53 -10.36
C THR A 66 2.86 17.59 -10.06
N ILE A 67 2.07 17.25 -11.09
CA ILE A 67 0.96 16.30 -10.96
C ILE A 67 1.46 14.87 -11.17
N GLU A 68 1.27 14.03 -10.17
CA GLU A 68 1.73 12.64 -10.13
C GLU A 68 0.58 11.66 -9.87
N PRO A 69 0.66 10.43 -10.39
CA PRO A 69 -0.32 9.40 -10.11
C PRO A 69 -0.07 8.80 -8.72
N PHE A 70 -1.15 8.37 -8.05
CA PHE A 70 -1.06 7.58 -6.83
C PHE A 70 -2.02 6.40 -6.80
N ALA A 71 -1.66 5.39 -6.00
CA ALA A 71 -2.54 4.34 -5.52
C ALA A 71 -2.47 4.24 -3.99
N LEU A 72 -3.62 4.05 -3.34
CA LEU A 72 -3.73 3.79 -1.90
C LEU A 72 -4.43 2.46 -1.67
N PHE A 73 -4.01 1.75 -0.64
CA PHE A 73 -4.57 0.45 -0.30
C PHE A 73 -4.91 0.42 1.19
N ALA A 74 -6.09 -0.10 1.50
CA ALA A 74 -6.43 -0.61 2.81
C ALA A 74 -6.70 -2.11 2.66
N ALA A 75 -5.84 -2.96 3.20
CA ALA A 75 -5.94 -4.41 3.06
C ALA A 75 -5.87 -5.10 4.43
N TRP A 76 -6.75 -6.09 4.63
CA TRP A 76 -6.69 -6.94 5.80
C TRP A 76 -5.54 -7.94 5.62
N GLN A 77 -4.57 -7.92 6.53
CA GLN A 77 -3.53 -8.94 6.58
C GLN A 77 -3.87 -9.91 7.72
N PRO A 78 -3.95 -11.23 7.44
CA PRO A 78 -4.03 -12.22 8.51
C PRO A 78 -2.71 -12.25 9.29
N THR A 79 -2.74 -12.79 10.49
CA THR A 79 -1.54 -13.01 11.30
C THR A 79 -0.48 -13.72 10.48
N ARG A 80 0.70 -13.12 10.36
CA ARG A 80 1.83 -13.73 9.63
C ARG A 80 2.68 -14.53 10.62
N PRO A 81 2.84 -15.85 10.43
CA PRO A 81 3.73 -16.63 11.27
C PRO A 81 5.18 -16.17 11.04
N PRO A 82 6.04 -16.25 12.06
CA PRO A 82 7.45 -15.94 11.89
C PRO A 82 8.09 -16.87 10.85
N VAL A 83 8.88 -16.29 9.95
CA VAL A 83 9.69 -17.04 9.00
C VAL A 83 11.13 -17.06 9.49
N VAL A 84 11.69 -18.26 9.69
CA VAL A 84 13.11 -18.45 10.00
C VAL A 84 13.85 -18.78 8.71
N LEU A 85 14.75 -17.88 8.29
CA LEU A 85 15.57 -18.07 7.08
C LEU A 85 17.00 -18.56 7.38
N GLN A 86 17.38 -18.59 8.66
CA GLN A 86 18.72 -19.00 9.10
C GLN A 86 18.68 -19.64 10.49
N GLU A 87 19.39 -20.76 10.65
CA GLU A 87 19.50 -21.50 11.91
C GLU A 87 20.22 -20.67 12.99
N GLY A 88 19.72 -20.69 14.22
CA GLY A 88 20.28 -19.96 15.36
C GLY A 88 19.79 -18.52 15.54
N VAL A 89 18.97 -17.98 14.63
CA VAL A 89 18.35 -16.66 14.79
C VAL A 89 16.99 -16.81 15.47
N THR A 90 16.77 -16.09 16.57
CA THR A 90 15.44 -16.02 17.20
C THR A 90 14.48 -15.31 16.25
N PRO A 91 13.36 -15.94 15.86
CA PRO A 91 12.40 -15.28 14.99
C PRO A 91 11.80 -14.05 15.68
N PRO A 92 11.48 -12.98 14.92
CA PRO A 92 10.66 -11.91 15.45
C PRO A 92 9.30 -12.46 15.89
N PRO A 93 8.61 -11.80 16.83
CA PRO A 93 7.25 -12.20 17.20
C PRO A 93 6.33 -12.18 15.96
N PRO A 94 5.30 -13.04 15.92
CA PRO A 94 4.31 -13.01 14.85
C PRO A 94 3.69 -11.62 14.73
N GLU A 95 3.53 -11.14 13.49
CA GLU A 95 2.81 -9.91 13.25
C GLU A 95 1.29 -10.19 13.38
N PRO A 96 0.58 -9.49 14.28
CA PRO A 96 -0.84 -9.75 14.50
C PRO A 96 -1.67 -9.41 13.26
N ALA A 97 -2.81 -10.08 13.11
CA ALA A 97 -3.77 -9.72 12.06
C ALA A 97 -4.23 -8.27 12.21
N GLY A 98 -4.36 -7.54 11.10
CA GLY A 98 -4.73 -6.14 11.14
C GLY A 98 -4.99 -5.53 9.78
N TRP A 99 -5.54 -4.32 9.79
CA TRP A 99 -5.61 -3.49 8.60
C TRP A 99 -4.28 -2.82 8.35
N HIS A 100 -3.77 -2.95 7.14
CA HIS A 100 -2.59 -2.26 6.69
C HIS A 100 -2.97 -1.22 5.65
N LEU A 101 -2.45 -0.01 5.87
CA LEU A 101 -2.50 1.07 4.89
C LEU A 101 -1.17 1.14 4.16
N SER A 102 -1.23 1.26 2.85
CA SER A 102 -0.05 1.55 2.05
C SER A 102 -0.36 2.53 0.94
N ASP A 103 0.64 3.33 0.60
CA ASP A 103 0.58 4.27 -0.50
C ASP A 103 1.69 4.00 -1.51
N VAL A 104 1.35 4.20 -2.77
CA VAL A 104 2.26 4.18 -3.91
C VAL A 104 2.06 5.49 -4.63
N ALA A 105 2.89 6.47 -4.29
CA ALA A 105 2.96 7.74 -4.98
C ALA A 105 4.39 8.27 -4.92
N PRO A 106 4.87 8.99 -5.95
CA PRO A 106 6.11 9.72 -5.85
C PRO A 106 6.15 10.59 -4.59
N LYS A 107 7.35 10.82 -4.08
CA LYS A 107 7.62 11.75 -2.98
C LYS A 107 8.37 12.95 -3.53
N PRO A 108 8.34 14.11 -2.84
CA PRO A 108 9.23 15.22 -3.15
C PRO A 108 10.65 14.69 -3.36
N ALA A 109 11.26 15.07 -4.47
CA ALA A 109 12.66 14.82 -4.72
C ALA A 109 13.49 15.74 -3.80
N ASP A 110 14.73 15.35 -3.44
CA ASP A 110 15.58 16.10 -2.51
C ASP A 110 15.03 16.08 -1.05
N GLN A 111 14.83 14.87 -0.51
CA GLN A 111 14.32 14.70 0.86
C GLN A 111 15.28 15.22 1.94
N ASN A 112 16.56 15.39 1.61
CA ASN A 112 17.58 15.96 2.46
C ASN A 112 17.75 17.49 2.28
N SER A 113 17.04 18.10 1.34
CA SER A 113 17.05 19.55 1.07
C SER A 113 18.45 20.10 0.77
N ASP A 114 19.30 19.32 0.11
CA ASP A 114 20.65 19.70 -0.29
C ASP A 114 20.72 20.27 -1.72
N GLY A 115 19.58 20.32 -2.43
CA GLY A 115 19.45 20.80 -3.80
C GLY A 115 19.92 19.81 -4.86
N VAL A 116 20.33 18.59 -4.49
CA VAL A 116 20.83 17.54 -5.37
C VAL A 116 19.90 16.34 -5.32
N ILE A 117 19.15 16.15 -6.40
CA ILE A 117 18.32 14.95 -6.51
C ILE A 117 19.23 13.75 -6.86
N ASP A 118 19.25 12.73 -6.02
CA ASP A 118 19.94 11.46 -6.28
C ASP A 118 19.25 10.71 -7.45
N PRO A 119 19.98 10.20 -8.45
CA PRO A 119 19.45 9.23 -9.42
C PRO A 119 18.60 8.12 -8.80
N ALA A 120 19.00 7.58 -7.65
CA ALA A 120 18.25 6.54 -6.95
C ALA A 120 16.87 7.03 -6.48
N GLU A 121 16.74 8.27 -6.02
CA GLU A 121 15.45 8.85 -5.66
C GLU A 121 14.54 9.01 -6.89
N ARG A 122 15.11 9.43 -8.03
CA ARG A 122 14.37 9.54 -9.30
C ARG A 122 13.89 8.17 -9.77
N ASP A 123 14.74 7.15 -9.70
CA ASP A 123 14.40 5.78 -10.05
C ASP A 123 13.31 5.22 -9.12
N ILE A 124 13.40 5.46 -7.82
CA ILE A 124 12.35 5.08 -6.87
C ILE A 124 11.02 5.75 -7.24
N ASN A 125 11.02 7.05 -7.55
CA ASN A 125 9.83 7.75 -7.97
C ASN A 125 9.27 7.19 -9.30
N THR A 126 10.14 6.85 -10.25
CA THR A 126 9.76 6.16 -11.50
C THR A 126 9.11 4.80 -11.22
N LEU A 127 9.65 3.99 -10.31
CA LEU A 127 9.06 2.71 -9.92
C LEU A 127 7.70 2.90 -9.25
N ARG A 128 7.56 3.92 -8.39
CA ARG A 128 6.27 4.25 -7.77
C ARG A 128 5.24 4.68 -8.81
N ARG A 129 5.59 5.50 -9.80
CA ARG A 129 4.70 5.83 -10.93
C ARG A 129 4.25 4.57 -11.67
N LYS A 130 5.20 3.70 -12.03
CA LYS A 130 4.88 2.43 -12.72
C LYS A 130 3.89 1.59 -11.92
N LEU A 131 4.11 1.44 -10.62
CA LEU A 131 3.25 0.62 -9.76
C LEU A 131 1.86 1.25 -9.58
N ALA A 132 1.78 2.59 -9.43
CA ALA A 132 0.52 3.32 -9.39
C ALA A 132 -0.27 3.10 -10.69
N LEU A 133 0.36 3.25 -11.85
CA LEU A 133 -0.28 3.07 -13.17
C LEU A 133 -0.65 1.60 -13.46
N ALA A 134 0.14 0.65 -12.99
CA ALA A 134 -0.18 -0.78 -13.10
C ALA A 134 -1.42 -1.14 -12.27
N THR A 135 -1.58 -0.50 -11.11
CA THR A 135 -2.74 -0.67 -10.22
C THR A 135 -3.96 0.07 -10.75
N CYS A 136 -3.77 1.30 -11.22
CA CYS A 136 -4.80 2.25 -11.60
C CYS A 136 -4.73 2.51 -13.11
N LYS A 137 -5.11 1.50 -13.91
CA LYS A 137 -4.99 1.52 -15.37
C LYS A 137 -5.83 2.60 -16.04
N GLU A 138 -6.83 3.10 -15.33
CA GLU A 138 -7.73 4.18 -15.74
C GLU A 138 -7.10 5.58 -15.63
N ILE A 139 -5.99 5.72 -14.91
CA ILE A 139 -5.31 7.01 -14.73
C ILE A 139 -4.53 7.36 -15.99
N THR A 140 -4.79 8.56 -16.51
CA THR A 140 -4.05 9.17 -17.62
C THR A 140 -3.44 10.50 -17.20
N PRO A 141 -2.30 10.89 -17.78
CA PRO A 141 -1.70 12.18 -17.48
C PRO A 141 -2.61 13.33 -17.93
N PRO A 142 -2.78 14.39 -17.12
CA PRO A 142 -3.46 15.61 -17.55
C PRO A 142 -2.77 16.25 -18.77
N PRO A 143 -3.47 17.13 -19.51
CA PRO A 143 -2.87 17.87 -20.62
C PRO A 143 -1.57 18.58 -20.21
N GLY A 144 -0.50 18.37 -20.97
CA GLY A 144 0.81 18.97 -20.73
C GLY A 144 1.67 18.26 -19.67
N VAL A 145 1.16 17.22 -19.01
CA VAL A 145 1.94 16.41 -18.05
C VAL A 145 2.53 15.21 -18.75
N HIS A 146 3.83 14.96 -18.53
CA HIS A 146 4.51 13.76 -19.00
C HIS A 146 5.20 13.08 -17.83
N TRP A 147 4.84 11.82 -17.56
CA TRP A 147 5.45 11.04 -16.51
C TRP A 147 6.67 10.27 -17.02
N ALA A 148 7.79 10.42 -16.32
CA ALA A 148 8.95 9.58 -16.54
C ALA A 148 8.66 8.15 -16.04
N THR A 149 8.61 7.21 -16.97
CA THR A 149 8.45 5.78 -16.71
C THR A 149 9.67 4.98 -17.16
N GLU A 150 10.80 5.61 -17.43
CA GLU A 150 12.06 4.92 -17.74
C GLU A 150 13.05 5.15 -16.61
N LEU A 151 13.73 4.09 -16.20
CA LEU A 151 14.78 4.18 -15.18
C LEU A 151 16.02 4.83 -15.79
N GLU A 152 16.78 5.56 -14.98
CA GLU A 152 18.05 6.09 -15.40
C GLU A 152 19.01 4.94 -15.68
N ARG A 153 19.63 4.96 -16.86
CA ARG A 153 20.62 3.94 -17.22
C ARG A 153 21.82 4.14 -16.30
N ALA A 154 22.22 3.09 -15.58
CA ALA A 154 23.50 3.08 -14.88
C ALA A 154 24.61 3.47 -15.88
N PRO A 155 25.59 4.32 -15.48
CA PRO A 155 26.72 4.61 -16.34
C PRO A 155 27.35 3.29 -16.77
N GLN A 156 27.54 3.10 -18.08
CA GLN A 156 28.32 1.97 -18.57
C GLN A 156 29.75 2.18 -18.07
N GLN A 157 30.16 1.38 -17.10
CA GLN A 157 31.55 1.30 -16.64
C GLN A 157 32.39 0.52 -17.65
#